data_AF-A0A3D0CF79-F1
#
_entry.id   AF-A0A3D0CF79-F1
#
_cell.length_a   1.000
_cell.length_b   1.000
_cell.length_c   1.000
_cell.angle_alpha   90.00
_cell.angle_beta   90.00
_cell.angle_gamma   90.00
#
_symmetry.space_group_name_H-M   'P 1'
#
loop_
_entity.id
_entity.type
_entity.pdbx_description
1 polymer ?
#
loop_
_entity_poly.entity_id
_entity_poly.type
_entity_poly.pdbx_seq_one_letter_code
_entity_poly.pdbx_strand_id
1 'polypeptide(L)' 'DLLKAELKKVIEDVTQPLVIPEDEGPFVILMVGVNGVGKTTTIGKLAKQFQAQGKSVMLAAGDTFRAAAVEQLQVWG' A
#
# COMPACT_ATOMS: atom_id res chain seq x y z
N ASP A 1 -25.78 -8.98 18.48
CA ASP A 1 -24.55 -9.76 18.73
C ASP A 1 -24.31 -10.91 17.76
N LEU A 2 -25.30 -11.77 17.48
CA LEU A 2 -25.13 -12.89 16.54
C LEU A 2 -24.61 -12.47 15.16
N LEU A 3 -25.22 -11.44 14.55
CA LEU A 3 -24.79 -10.92 13.24
C LEU A 3 -23.32 -10.45 13.23
N LYS A 4 -22.86 -9.81 14.31
CA LYS A 4 -21.47 -9.35 14.41
C LYS A 4 -20.50 -10.53 14.47
N ALA A 5 -20.87 -11.60 15.19
CA ALA A 5 -20.07 -12.81 15.28
C ALA A 5 -19.97 -13.51 13.92
N GLU A 6 -21.08 -13.63 13.18
CA GLU A 6 -21.08 -14.23 11.84
C GLU A 6 -20.27 -13.40 10.83
N LEU A 7 -20.41 -12.06 10.83
CA LEU A 7 -19.59 -11.19 9.98
C LEU A 7 -18.10 -11.29 10.31
N LYS A 8 -17.73 -11.45 11.59
CA LYS A 8 -16.33 -11.62 11.99
C LYS A 8 -15.75 -12.90 11.40
N LYS A 9 -16.48 -14.02 11.46
CA LYS A 9 -16.04 -15.31 10.91
C LYS A 9 -15.73 -15.22 9.41
N VAL A 10 -16.49 -14.43 8.65
CA VAL A 10 -16.27 -14.25 7.19
C VAL A 10 -14.92 -13.61 6.87
N ILE A 11 -14.41 -12.72 7.72
CA ILE A 11 -13.18 -11.96 7.45
C ILE A 11 -11.98 -12.46 8.26
N GLU A 12 -12.18 -13.36 9.23
CA GLU A 12 -11.15 -13.73 10.22
C GLU A 12 -9.88 -14.26 9.55
N ASP A 13 -10.02 -15.19 8.59
CA ASP A 13 -8.88 -15.83 7.92
C ASP A 13 -8.10 -14.89 6.98
N VAL A 14 -8.74 -13.84 6.49
CA VAL A 14 -8.15 -12.87 5.54
C VAL A 14 -7.67 -11.59 6.21
N THR A 15 -7.88 -11.43 7.52
CA THR A 15 -7.47 -10.24 8.28
C THR A 15 -6.05 -10.42 8.81
N GLN A 16 -5.07 -10.45 7.91
CA GLN A 16 -3.66 -10.55 8.27
C GLN A 16 -2.95 -9.22 8.00
N PRO A 17 -2.27 -8.61 8.99
CA PRO A 17 -1.47 -7.42 8.77
C PRO A 17 -0.30 -7.68 7.81
N LEU A 18 0.08 -6.68 7.03
CA LEU A 18 1.33 -6.72 6.26
C LEU A 18 2.52 -6.66 7.23
N VAL A 19 3.37 -7.69 7.20
CA VAL A 19 4.64 -7.74 7.94
C VAL A 19 5.77 -7.53 6.94
N ILE A 20 6.61 -6.52 7.19
CA ILE A 20 7.82 -6.27 6.42
C ILE A 20 8.99 -6.90 7.19
N PRO A 21 9.62 -7.98 6.68
CA PRO A 21 10.73 -8.63 7.36
C PRO A 21 11.99 -7.75 7.36
N GLU A 22 12.89 -7.99 8.32
CA GLU A 22 14.19 -7.33 8.45
C GLU A 22 15.28 -8.11 7.69
N ASP A 23 15.02 -8.45 6.42
CA ASP A 23 15.95 -9.18 5.55
C ASP A 23 16.90 -8.23 4.80
N GLU A 24 17.99 -8.77 4.25
CA GLU A 24 18.87 -8.00 3.36
C GLU A 24 18.17 -7.64 2.04
N GLY A 25 17.79 -6.37 1.92
CA GLY A 25 17.27 -5.80 0.67
C GLY A 25 15.91 -5.10 0.83
N PRO A 26 15.41 -4.45 -0.24
CA PRO A 26 14.13 -3.76 -0.18
C PRO A 26 12.96 -4.74 -0.23
N PHE A 27 11.94 -4.50 0.60
CA PHE A 27 10.65 -5.16 0.46
C PHE A 27 9.83 -4.49 -0.65
N VAL A 28 9.48 -5.26 -1.69
CA VAL A 28 8.83 -4.73 -2.90
C VAL A 28 7.31 -4.96 -2.84
N ILE A 29 6.54 -3.88 -2.98
CA ILE A 29 5.07 -3.92 -3.05
C ILE A 29 4.63 -3.49 -4.46
N LEU A 30 4.01 -4.41 -5.21
CA LEU A 30 3.41 -4.11 -6.51
C LEU A 30 1.94 -3.72 -6.33
N MET A 31 1.59 -2.49 -6.71
CA MET A 31 0.22 -1.99 -6.62
C MET A 31 -0.56 -2.29 -7.90
N VAL A 32 -1.61 -3.12 -7.77
CA VAL A 32 -2.48 -3.52 -8.90
C VAL A 32 -3.93 -3.08 -8.66
N GLY A 33 -4.70 -2.91 -9.74
CA GLY A 33 -6.13 -2.58 -9.69
C GLY A 33 -6.56 -1.66 -10.83
N VAL A 34 -7.87 -1.46 -10.98
CA VAL A 34 -8.45 -0.64 -12.06
C VAL A 34 -8.22 0.87 -11.86
N ASN A 35 -8.49 1.68 -12.89
CA ASN A 35 -8.30 3.13 -12.80
C ASN A 35 -9.32 3.78 -11.86
N GLY A 36 -8.91 4.82 -11.13
CA GLY A 36 -9.79 5.60 -10.26
C GLY A 36 -10.04 5.03 -8.85
N VAL A 37 -9.60 3.82 -8.52
CA VAL A 37 -9.85 3.20 -7.18
C VAL A 37 -8.89 3.65 -6.07
N GLY A 38 -8.11 4.71 -6.30
CA GLY A 38 -7.23 5.29 -5.28
C GLY A 38 -5.85 4.65 -5.12
N LYS A 39 -5.35 3.88 -6.10
CA LYS A 39 -4.00 3.25 -6.04
C LYS A 39 -2.89 4.25 -5.69
N THR A 40 -2.80 5.36 -6.44
CA THR A 40 -1.78 6.40 -6.21
C THR A 40 -1.89 7.04 -4.84
N THR A 41 -3.11 7.28 -4.36
CA THR A 41 -3.37 7.80 -3.00
C THR A 41 -2.92 6.80 -1.93
N THR A 42 -3.17 5.50 -2.13
CA THR A 42 -2.74 4.46 -1.20
C THR A 42 -1.21 4.33 -1.17
N ILE A 43 -0.52 4.47 -2.31
CA ILE A 43 0.96 4.50 -2.36
C ILE A 43 1.50 5.61 -1.45
N GLY A 44 1.00 6.84 -1.59
CA GLY A 44 1.45 7.97 -0.77
C GLY A 44 1.17 7.79 0.73
N LYS A 45 0.02 7.20 1.09
CA LYS A 45 -0.32 6.88 2.50
C LYS A 45 0.63 5.84 3.09
N LEU A 46 0.89 4.74 2.37
CA LEU A 46 1.80 3.69 2.81
C LEU A 46 3.24 4.21 2.92
N ALA A 47 3.70 5.00 1.94
CA ALA A 47 5.02 5.62 1.96
C ALA A 47 5.22 6.48 3.22
N LYS A 48 4.28 7.39 3.50
CA LYS A 48 4.31 8.22 4.71
C LYS A 48 4.25 7.39 6.00
N GLN A 49 3.44 6.34 6.03
CA GLN A 49 3.35 5.43 7.18
C GLN A 49 4.68 4.71 7.44
N PHE A 50 5.36 4.21 6.41
CA PHE A 50 6.64 3.54 6.55
C PHE A 50 7.78 4.51 6.91
N GLN A 51 7.79 5.71 6.32
CA GLN A 51 8.70 6.78 6.73
C GLN A 51 8.52 7.15 8.21
N ALA A 52 7.27 7.26 8.69
CA ALA A 52 6.97 7.52 10.10
C ALA A 52 7.40 6.37 11.04
N GLN A 53 7.54 5.15 10.50
CA GLN A 53 8.11 3.99 11.21
C GLN A 53 9.65 3.94 11.11
N GLY A 54 10.30 4.96 10.53
CA GLY A 54 11.75 5.04 10.36
C GLY A 54 12.31 4.24 9.19
N LYS A 55 11.47 3.70 8.29
CA LYS A 55 11.92 2.93 7.13
C LYS A 55 12.31 3.86 5.97
N SER A 56 13.36 3.51 5.23
CA SER A 56 13.66 4.13 3.94
C SER A 56 12.65 3.65 2.89
N VAL A 57 12.08 4.57 2.11
CA VAL A 57 11.07 4.26 1.08
C VAL A 57 11.55 4.76 -0.27
N MET A 58 11.34 3.95 -1.31
CA MET A 58 11.56 4.30 -2.71
C MET A 58 10.28 4.06 -3.49
N LEU A 59 9.92 4.99 -4.38
CA LEU A 59 8.75 4.89 -5.24
C LEU A 59 9.19 4.65 -6.69
N ALA A 60 8.62 3.63 -7.33
CA ALA A 60 8.86 3.31 -8.73
C ALA A 60 7.57 3.46 -9.53
N ALA A 61 7.59 4.28 -10.58
CA ALA A 61 6.43 4.50 -11.43
C ALA A 61 6.35 3.44 -12.54
N GLY A 62 5.54 2.41 -12.32
CA GLY A 62 5.28 1.36 -13.32
C GLY A 62 4.14 1.67 -14.31
N ASP A 63 3.31 2.68 -14.03
CA ASP A 63 2.22 3.12 -14.91
C ASP A 63 2.73 4.23 -15.85
N THR A 64 3.30 3.84 -16.98
CA THR A 64 3.96 4.75 -17.94
C THR A 64 2.98 5.52 -18.83
N PHE A 65 1.67 5.22 -18.77
CA PHE A 65 0.67 5.86 -19.63
C PHE A 65 -0.04 7.03 -18.92
N ARG A 66 0.00 7.10 -17.59
CA ARG A 66 -0.56 8.21 -16.82
C ARG A 66 0.54 9.12 -16.29
N ALA A 67 0.94 10.10 -17.11
CA ALA A 67 1.98 11.10 -16.81
C ALA A 67 1.83 11.76 -15.42
N ALA A 68 0.60 12.02 -14.96
CA ALA A 68 0.34 12.69 -13.67
C ALA A 68 0.64 11.83 -12.43
N ALA A 69 0.77 10.50 -12.56
CA ALA A 69 1.09 9.63 -11.41
C ALA A 69 2.55 9.77 -10.99
N VAL A 70 3.47 10.02 -11.93
CA VAL A 70 4.90 10.23 -11.67
C VAL A 70 5.09 11.54 -10.89
N GLU A 71 4.49 12.63 -11.35
CA GLU A 71 4.57 13.95 -10.71
C GLU A 71 3.97 13.94 -9.29
N GLN A 72 2.85 13.24 -9.08
CA GLN A 72 2.26 13.09 -7.75
C GLN A 72 3.17 12.33 -6.78
N LEU A 73 3.92 11.33 -7.24
CA LEU A 73 4.84 10.60 -6.38
C LEU A 73 6.09 11.44 -6.05
N GLN A 74 6.55 12.30 -6.97
CA GLN A 74 7.68 13.22 -6.71
C GLN A 74 7.35 14.30 -5.67
N VAL A 75 6.11 14.79 -5.62
CA VAL A 75 5.69 15.78 -4.60
C VAL A 75 5.64 15.17 -3.18
N TRP A 76 5.55 13.85 -3.07
CA TRP A 76 5.40 13.13 -1.80
C TRP A 76 6.68 12.38 -1.37
N GLY A 77 7.66 12.30 -2.27
CA GLY A 77 8.98 11.68 -2.04
C GLY A 77 9.92 12.58 -1.26
#